data_AF-A0A5R9LW18-F1
#
_entry.id   AF-A0A5R9LW18-F1
#
_cell.length_a   1.000
_cell.length_b   1.000
_cell.length_c   1.000
_cell.angle_alpha   90.00
_cell.angle_beta   90.00
_cell.angle_gamma   90.00
#
_symmetry.space_group_name_H-M   'P 1'
#
loop_
_entity.id
_entity.type
_entity.pdbx_description
1 polymer ?
#
loop_
_entity_poly.entity_id
_entity_poly.type
_entity_poly.pdbx_seq_one_letter_code
_entity_poly.pdbx_strand_id
1 'polypeptide(L)'
;MSATALDQADAVIEKAWDHPIAELESLAVHRPVQDPLLRAVMRIRSSLVISDNAVAVQQDRLHALTRPGQVPAFYDLGRITSSAVDLRVAQAECRTGLQAISHVIDARESVETADRAPAARLAQAAVARSTHAPHALSQPPAHEAPSAVAGPPPVAPAVPHR
;
A
#
# COMPACT_ATOMS: atom_id res chain seq x y z
N MET A 1 31.30 -5.45 -2.58
CA MET A 1 30.79 -4.16 -3.09
C MET A 1 29.79 -3.63 -2.07
N SER A 2 29.63 -2.31 -1.95
CA SER A 2 28.49 -1.75 -1.20
C SER A 2 27.25 -1.88 -2.09
N ALA A 3 26.09 -2.16 -1.50
CA ALA A 3 24.83 -2.16 -2.25
C ALA A 3 24.52 -0.74 -2.75
N THR A 4 24.03 -0.63 -3.98
CA THR A 4 23.58 0.64 -4.58
C THR A 4 22.26 1.08 -3.97
N ALA A 5 21.83 2.32 -4.28
CA ALA A 5 20.51 2.76 -3.85
C ALA A 5 19.40 1.99 -4.59
N LEU A 6 19.67 1.58 -5.84
CA LEU A 6 18.78 0.73 -6.62
C LEU A 6 18.67 -0.69 -6.03
N ASP A 7 19.78 -1.34 -5.66
CA ASP A 7 19.75 -2.67 -5.01
C ASP A 7 18.91 -2.66 -3.72
N GLN A 8 19.03 -1.58 -2.93
CA GLN A 8 18.23 -1.40 -1.72
C GLN A 8 16.74 -1.20 -2.03
N ALA A 9 16.41 -0.43 -3.08
CA ALA A 9 15.04 -0.20 -3.51
C ALA A 9 14.38 -1.49 -4.00
N ASP A 10 15.09 -2.28 -4.81
CA ASP A 10 14.62 -3.53 -5.36
C ASP A 10 14.28 -4.51 -4.22
N ALA A 11 15.22 -4.69 -3.27
CA ALA A 11 15.00 -5.56 -2.12
C ALA A 11 13.81 -5.18 -1.22
N VAL A 12 13.52 -3.88 -1.03
CA VAL A 12 12.34 -3.46 -0.22
C VAL A 12 11.03 -3.56 -1.00
N ILE A 13 11.05 -3.32 -2.31
CA ILE A 13 9.87 -3.44 -3.18
C ILE A 13 9.47 -4.91 -3.34
N GLU A 14 10.42 -5.80 -3.67
CA GLU A 14 10.16 -7.24 -3.82
C GLU A 14 9.62 -7.83 -2.51
N LYS A 15 10.21 -7.46 -1.37
CA LYS A 15 9.73 -7.87 -0.05
C LYS A 15 8.30 -7.36 0.24
N ALA A 16 7.97 -6.13 -0.16
CA ALA A 16 6.65 -5.57 0.11
C ALA A 16 5.56 -6.27 -0.72
N TRP A 17 5.81 -6.53 -2.01
CA TRP A 17 4.83 -7.15 -2.91
C TRP A 17 4.91 -8.68 -3.04
N ASP A 18 5.92 -9.33 -2.46
CA ASP A 18 6.17 -10.78 -2.50
C ASP A 18 6.32 -11.34 -3.93
N HIS A 19 6.86 -10.53 -4.85
CA HIS A 19 7.11 -10.86 -6.25
C HIS A 19 8.41 -10.19 -6.73
N PRO A 20 9.15 -10.78 -7.69
CA PRO A 20 10.36 -10.18 -8.22
C PRO A 20 10.07 -8.93 -9.07
N ILE A 21 11.02 -7.99 -9.12
CA ILE A 21 10.89 -6.72 -9.86
C ILE A 21 10.40 -6.92 -11.30
N ALA A 22 10.94 -7.91 -12.02
CA ALA A 22 10.61 -8.13 -13.43
C ALA A 22 9.12 -8.49 -13.65
N GLU A 23 8.49 -9.15 -12.69
CA GLU A 23 7.04 -9.44 -12.73
C GLU A 23 6.23 -8.20 -12.35
N LEU A 24 6.70 -7.45 -11.35
CA LEU A 24 6.07 -6.22 -10.88
C LEU A 24 6.07 -5.10 -11.93
N GLU A 25 7.13 -4.95 -12.71
CA GLU A 25 7.19 -4.04 -13.87
C GLU A 25 6.08 -4.36 -14.88
N SER A 26 5.89 -5.65 -15.19
CA SER A 26 4.81 -6.10 -16.07
C SER A 26 3.43 -5.82 -15.47
N LEU A 27 3.21 -6.13 -14.18
CA LEU A 27 1.93 -5.92 -13.50
C LEU A 27 1.55 -4.43 -13.44
N ALA A 28 2.50 -3.53 -13.16
CA ALA A 28 2.28 -2.09 -13.10
C ALA A 28 1.87 -1.47 -14.46
N VAL A 29 2.30 -2.08 -15.58
CA VAL A 29 1.90 -1.69 -16.94
C VAL A 29 0.52 -2.24 -17.30
N HIS A 30 0.27 -3.53 -17.04
CA HIS A 30 -0.96 -4.20 -17.48
C HIS A 30 -2.19 -3.95 -16.59
N ARG A 31 -2.01 -3.66 -15.30
CA ARG A 31 -3.11 -3.54 -14.32
C ARG A 31 -3.06 -2.25 -13.47
N PRO A 32 -2.83 -1.06 -14.08
CA PRO A 32 -2.47 0.16 -13.35
C PRO A 32 -3.54 0.76 -12.45
N VAL A 33 -4.81 0.36 -12.61
CA VAL A 33 -5.93 0.80 -11.78
C VAL A 33 -6.15 -0.14 -10.58
N GLN A 34 -5.65 -1.38 -10.66
CA GLN A 34 -5.86 -2.41 -9.63
C GLN A 34 -4.87 -2.24 -8.47
N ASP A 35 -3.67 -1.75 -8.75
CA ASP A 35 -2.71 -1.33 -7.71
C ASP A 35 -2.04 0.01 -8.09
N PRO A 36 -2.61 1.15 -7.65
CA PRO A 36 -2.02 2.46 -7.91
C PRO A 36 -0.73 2.71 -7.10
N LEU A 37 -0.53 2.01 -5.98
CA LEU A 37 0.67 2.15 -5.14
C LEU A 37 1.86 1.42 -5.78
N LEU A 38 1.63 0.24 -6.36
CA LEU A 38 2.61 -0.45 -7.21
C LEU A 38 3.02 0.41 -8.41
N ARG A 39 2.05 1.04 -9.08
CA ARG A 39 2.36 1.96 -10.18
C ARG A 39 3.20 3.15 -9.72
N ALA A 40 2.90 3.71 -8.54
CA ALA A 40 3.68 4.81 -7.97
C ALA A 40 5.11 4.36 -7.62
N VAL A 41 5.27 3.21 -6.94
CA VAL A 41 6.59 2.70 -6.53
C VAL A 41 7.47 2.35 -7.73
N MET A 42 6.91 1.73 -8.78
CA MET A 42 7.62 1.43 -10.03
C MET A 42 8.06 2.70 -10.77
N ARG A 43 7.25 3.78 -10.72
CA ARG A 43 7.63 5.07 -11.31
C ARG A 43 8.78 5.73 -10.54
N ILE A 44 8.77 5.66 -9.19
CA ILE A 44 9.86 6.18 -8.36
C ILE A 44 11.14 5.37 -8.62
N ARG A 45 11.05 4.03 -8.66
CA ARG A 45 12.15 3.13 -9.02
C ARG A 45 12.74 3.46 -10.39
N SER A 46 11.90 3.67 -11.41
CA SER A 46 12.38 4.07 -12.75
C SER A 46 13.16 5.40 -12.74
N SER A 47 12.78 6.36 -11.87
CA SER A 47 13.57 7.58 -11.67
C SER A 47 14.88 7.30 -10.92
N LEU A 48 14.87 6.37 -9.95
CA LEU A 48 16.03 6.00 -9.16
C LEU A 48 17.13 5.34 -10.01
N VAL A 49 16.77 4.53 -11.02
CA VAL A 49 17.73 3.97 -12.00
C VAL A 49 18.55 5.08 -12.69
N ILE A 50 17.93 6.21 -12.99
CA ILE A 50 18.59 7.36 -13.64
C ILE A 50 19.55 8.05 -12.67
N SER A 51 19.10 8.36 -11.45
CA SER A 51 19.96 9.01 -10.43
C SER A 51 21.10 8.10 -9.95
N ASP A 52 20.88 6.79 -9.84
CA ASP A 52 21.94 5.83 -9.46
C ASP A 52 23.00 5.70 -10.57
N ASN A 53 22.58 5.67 -11.84
CA ASN A 53 23.50 5.78 -12.97
C ASN A 53 24.28 7.12 -12.96
N ALA A 54 23.62 8.23 -12.63
CA ALA A 54 24.28 9.52 -12.48
C ALA A 54 25.31 9.53 -11.33
N VAL A 55 25.04 8.83 -10.21
CA VAL A 55 26.03 8.62 -9.13
C VAL A 55 27.27 7.91 -9.69
N ALA A 56 27.10 6.79 -10.40
CA ALA A 56 28.22 6.05 -10.99
C ALA A 56 29.04 6.92 -11.98
N VAL A 57 28.38 7.60 -12.92
CA VAL A 57 29.03 8.47 -13.90
C VAL A 57 29.81 9.62 -13.24
N GLN A 58 29.28 10.23 -12.19
CA GLN A 58 29.97 11.31 -11.48
C GLN A 58 31.09 10.81 -10.56
N GLN A 59 30.96 9.60 -10.00
CA GLN A 59 32.06 8.92 -9.30
C GLN A 59 33.22 8.62 -10.25
N ASP A 60 32.96 8.04 -11.43
CA ASP A 60 33.98 7.76 -12.44
C ASP A 60 34.66 9.04 -12.93
N ARG A 61 33.87 10.10 -13.17
CA ARG A 61 34.39 11.42 -13.57
C ARG A 61 35.29 12.04 -12.50
N LEU A 62 34.88 12.00 -11.23
CA LEU A 62 35.72 12.45 -10.12
C LEU A 62 36.98 11.61 -9.99
N HIS A 63 36.85 10.27 -10.02
CA HIS A 63 37.99 9.37 -9.92
C HIS A 63 39.00 9.62 -11.06
N ALA A 64 38.56 9.90 -12.28
CA ALA A 64 39.44 10.25 -13.39
C ALA A 64 40.20 11.58 -13.15
N LEU A 65 39.56 12.57 -12.51
CA LEU A 65 40.18 13.86 -12.17
C LEU A 65 41.10 13.79 -10.93
N THR A 66 40.85 12.86 -10.01
CA THR A 66 41.57 12.73 -8.73
C THR A 66 42.34 11.41 -8.59
N ARG A 67 42.66 10.74 -9.70
CA ARG A 67 43.36 9.45 -9.69
C ARG A 67 44.78 9.61 -9.11
N PRO A 68 45.29 8.66 -8.29
CA PRO A 68 46.68 8.69 -7.85
C PRO A 68 47.66 8.85 -9.02
N GLY A 69 48.60 9.80 -8.89
CA GLY A 69 49.53 10.19 -9.95
C GLY A 69 49.05 11.36 -10.82
N GLN A 70 47.76 11.69 -10.82
CA GLN A 70 47.26 12.93 -11.42
C GLN A 70 47.46 14.08 -10.43
N VAL A 71 48.10 15.16 -10.88
CA VAL A 71 48.11 16.45 -10.16
C VAL A 71 47.11 17.37 -10.87
N PRO A 72 45.94 17.67 -10.29
CA PRO A 72 44.97 18.57 -10.90
C PRO A 72 45.58 19.95 -11.12
N ALA A 73 45.45 20.49 -12.33
CA ALA A 73 45.84 21.87 -12.58
C ALA A 73 44.82 22.84 -11.98
N PHE A 74 45.19 24.12 -11.81
CA PHE A 74 44.27 25.14 -11.30
C PHE A 74 42.95 25.22 -12.10
N TYR A 75 42.99 25.01 -13.42
CA TYR A 75 41.81 24.99 -14.28
C TYR A 75 40.93 23.74 -14.11
N ASP A 76 41.44 22.63 -13.56
CA ASP A 76 40.64 21.44 -13.27
C ASP A 76 39.80 21.60 -12.00
N LEU A 77 40.13 22.56 -11.13
CA LEU A 77 39.40 22.80 -9.88
C LEU A 77 37.90 23.01 -10.12
N GLY A 78 37.52 23.82 -11.12
CA GLY A 78 36.12 24.03 -11.49
C GLY A 78 35.41 22.74 -11.94
N ARG A 79 36.12 21.86 -12.65
CA ARG A 79 35.59 20.56 -13.11
C ARG A 79 35.41 19.58 -11.94
N ILE A 80 36.36 19.56 -11.02
CA ILE A 80 36.28 18.78 -9.77
C ILE A 80 35.11 19.28 -8.91
N THR A 81 35.00 20.59 -8.68
CA THR A 81 33.90 21.17 -7.91
C THR A 81 32.54 20.90 -8.55
N SER A 82 32.38 21.06 -9.87
CA SER A 82 31.13 20.73 -10.56
C SER A 82 30.77 19.26 -10.37
N SER A 83 31.68 18.33 -10.70
CA SER A 83 31.42 16.89 -10.60
C SER A 83 31.11 16.47 -9.14
N ALA A 84 31.70 17.14 -8.14
CA ALA A 84 31.42 16.93 -6.73
C ALA A 84 30.12 17.59 -6.23
N VAL A 85 29.59 18.60 -6.92
CA VAL A 85 28.21 19.11 -6.72
C VAL A 85 27.24 18.11 -7.33
N ASP A 86 27.45 17.73 -8.59
CA ASP A 86 26.57 16.84 -9.35
C ASP A 86 26.45 15.46 -8.66
N LEU A 87 27.56 14.90 -8.17
CA LEU A 87 27.53 13.67 -7.36
C LEU A 87 26.68 13.82 -6.08
N ARG A 88 26.77 14.96 -5.38
CA ARG A 88 25.98 15.20 -4.16
C ARG A 88 24.49 15.36 -4.48
N VAL A 89 24.15 15.98 -5.60
CA VAL A 89 22.77 16.08 -6.10
C VAL A 89 22.22 14.70 -6.42
N ALA A 90 22.91 13.91 -7.25
CA ALA A 90 22.49 12.55 -7.60
C ALA A 90 22.34 11.64 -6.36
N GLN A 91 23.27 11.73 -5.39
CA GLN A 91 23.13 11.01 -4.12
C GLN A 91 21.96 11.50 -3.25
N ALA A 92 21.59 12.78 -3.31
CA ALA A 92 20.42 13.30 -2.61
C ALA A 92 19.13 12.79 -3.25
N GLU A 93 19.04 12.83 -4.59
CA GLU A 93 17.94 12.24 -5.37
C GLU A 93 17.76 10.75 -5.06
N CYS A 94 18.84 9.97 -5.00
CA CYS A 94 18.76 8.54 -4.64
C CYS A 94 18.18 8.32 -3.23
N ARG A 95 18.58 9.13 -2.25
CA ARG A 95 18.03 9.06 -0.88
C ARG A 95 16.56 9.47 -0.83
N THR A 96 16.17 10.52 -1.55
CA THR A 96 14.78 10.96 -1.66
C THR A 96 13.91 9.90 -2.37
N GLY A 97 14.43 9.25 -3.41
CA GLY A 97 13.76 8.13 -4.09
C GLY A 97 13.51 6.96 -3.14
N LEU A 98 14.53 6.53 -2.38
CA LEU A 98 14.39 5.49 -1.35
C LEU A 98 13.36 5.87 -0.27
N GLN A 99 13.40 7.10 0.25
CA GLN A 99 12.42 7.57 1.24
C GLN A 99 10.99 7.58 0.68
N ALA A 100 10.81 8.02 -0.56
CA ALA A 100 9.51 8.00 -1.22
C ALA A 100 8.99 6.56 -1.44
N ILE A 101 9.88 5.60 -1.77
CA ILE A 101 9.53 4.17 -1.85
C ILE A 101 9.06 3.65 -0.50
N SER A 102 9.79 3.92 0.60
CA SER A 102 9.38 3.54 1.95
C SER A 102 8.00 4.10 2.29
N HIS A 103 7.75 5.39 2.05
CA HIS A 103 6.45 6.01 2.32
C HIS A 103 5.28 5.43 1.50
N VAL A 104 5.53 4.95 0.28
CA VAL A 104 4.50 4.25 -0.53
C VAL A 104 4.22 2.86 0.04
N ILE A 105 5.23 2.16 0.58
CA ILE A 105 5.07 0.87 1.27
C ILE A 105 4.30 1.08 2.60
N ASP A 106 4.71 2.03 3.43
CA ASP A 106 4.03 2.40 4.69
C ASP A 106 2.54 2.73 4.44
N ALA A 107 2.26 3.46 3.36
CA ALA A 107 0.89 3.80 2.96
C ALA A 107 0.09 2.56 2.51
N ARG A 108 0.72 1.59 1.81
CA ARG A 108 0.06 0.33 1.44
C ARG A 108 -0.33 -0.49 2.66
N GLU A 109 0.60 -0.68 3.61
CA GLU A 109 0.34 -1.39 4.86
C GLU A 109 -0.79 -0.72 5.68
N SER A 110 -0.83 0.63 5.65
CA SER A 110 -1.89 1.42 6.27
C SER A 110 -3.27 1.22 5.62
N VAL A 111 -3.34 1.05 4.30
CA VAL A 111 -4.60 0.74 3.59
C VAL A 111 -5.07 -0.69 3.90
N GLU A 112 -4.17 -1.68 3.83
CA GLU A 112 -4.54 -3.08 4.11
C GLU A 112 -5.01 -3.31 5.55
N THR A 113 -4.43 -2.57 6.51
CA THR A 113 -4.87 -2.61 7.91
C THR A 113 -6.20 -1.88 8.12
N ALA A 114 -6.45 -0.77 7.40
CA ALA A 114 -7.73 -0.08 7.41
C ALA A 114 -8.87 -0.95 6.86
N ASP A 115 -8.68 -1.64 5.73
CA ASP A 115 -9.69 -2.51 5.10
C ASP A 115 -9.99 -3.77 5.94
N ARG A 116 -9.01 -4.27 6.70
CA ARG A 116 -9.17 -5.41 7.60
C ARG A 116 -10.06 -5.08 8.81
N ALA A 117 -10.10 -3.82 9.26
CA ALA A 117 -10.82 -3.44 10.47
C ALA A 117 -12.37 -3.54 10.36
N PRO A 118 -13.04 -3.08 9.28
CA PRO A 118 -14.46 -3.34 9.04
C PRO A 118 -14.78 -4.84 8.96
N ALA A 119 -13.97 -5.63 8.25
CA ALA A 119 -14.17 -7.07 8.12
C ALA A 119 -14.10 -7.78 9.49
N ALA A 120 -13.13 -7.41 10.33
CA ALA A 120 -13.02 -7.92 11.69
C ALA A 120 -14.24 -7.57 12.56
N ARG A 121 -14.76 -6.33 12.47
CA ARG A 121 -16.00 -5.93 13.19
C ARG A 121 -17.22 -6.71 12.72
N LEU A 122 -17.36 -6.96 11.41
CA LEU A 122 -18.46 -7.75 10.84
C LEU A 122 -18.38 -9.22 11.31
N ALA A 123 -17.18 -9.80 11.35
CA ALA A 123 -16.96 -11.15 11.89
C ALA A 123 -17.31 -11.21 13.38
N GLN A 124 -16.87 -10.25 14.19
CA GLN A 124 -17.24 -10.14 15.61
C GLN A 124 -18.76 -10.00 15.80
N ALA A 125 -19.44 -9.19 14.99
CA ALA A 125 -20.89 -9.03 15.04
C ALA A 125 -21.67 -10.27 14.55
N ALA A 126 -21.07 -11.10 13.69
CA ALA A 126 -21.62 -12.41 13.32
C ALA A 126 -21.46 -13.43 14.46
N VAL A 127 -20.27 -13.50 15.08
CA VAL A 127 -20.01 -14.35 16.24
C VAL A 127 -20.93 -13.99 17.40
N ALA A 128 -21.05 -12.71 17.75
CA ALA A 128 -21.93 -12.24 18.83
C ALA A 128 -23.40 -12.62 18.61
N ARG A 129 -23.91 -12.50 17.36
CA ARG A 129 -25.26 -12.97 17.01
C ARG A 129 -25.40 -14.48 17.11
N SER A 130 -24.39 -15.25 16.69
CA SER A 130 -24.41 -16.71 16.80
C SER A 130 -24.38 -17.20 18.25
N THR A 131 -23.67 -16.50 19.15
CA THR A 131 -23.68 -16.79 20.59
C THR A 131 -24.95 -16.33 21.30
N HIS A 132 -25.71 -15.41 20.70
CA HIS A 132 -26.98 -14.90 21.23
C HIS A 132 -28.21 -15.59 20.62
N ALA A 133 -28.03 -16.54 19.69
CA ALA A 133 -29.12 -17.39 19.20
C ALA A 133 -29.57 -18.34 20.32
N PRO A 134 -30.78 -18.20 20.90
CA PRO A 134 -31.19 -19.04 22.01
C PRO A 134 -31.45 -20.47 21.52
N HIS A 135 -31.09 -21.48 22.31
CA HIS A 135 -31.61 -22.83 22.15
C HIS A 135 -33.13 -22.84 22.43
N ALA A 136 -33.92 -22.57 21.39
CA ALA A 136 -35.37 -22.68 21.41
C ALA A 136 -35.81 -24.14 21.21
N LEU A 137 -35.50 -25.00 22.19
CA LEU A 137 -35.98 -26.37 22.42
C LEU A 137 -35.54 -26.70 23.86
N SER A 138 -36.36 -26.68 24.90
CA SER A 138 -37.72 -27.24 24.98
C SER A 138 -38.52 -26.59 26.11
N GLN A 139 -39.77 -26.22 25.87
CA GLN A 139 -40.76 -26.00 26.92
C GLN A 139 -42.12 -26.52 26.43
N PRO A 140 -42.71 -27.55 27.06
CA PRO A 140 -43.93 -28.18 26.55
C PRO A 140 -45.17 -27.30 26.83
N PRO A 141 -46.17 -27.30 25.93
CA PRO A 141 -47.42 -26.58 26.17
C PRO A 141 -48.24 -27.25 27.28
N ALA A 142 -48.74 -26.45 28.22
CA ALA A 142 -49.73 -26.90 29.19
C ALA A 142 -51.10 -27.10 28.52
N HIS A 143 -51.81 -28.12 28.97
CA HIS A 143 -53.01 -28.72 28.38
C HIS A 143 -54.27 -27.82 28.42
N GLU A 144 -55.18 -28.06 27.46
CA GLU A 144 -56.55 -27.52 27.26
C GLU A 144 -57.49 -27.79 28.47
N ALA A 145 -58.70 -27.22 28.68
CA ALA A 145 -59.51 -26.05 28.23
C ALA A 145 -60.79 -26.03 29.16
N PRO A 146 -62.06 -25.65 28.83
CA PRO A 146 -62.67 -24.80 27.78
C PRO A 146 -63.81 -23.83 28.24
N SER A 147 -64.41 -23.11 27.28
CA SER A 147 -65.85 -22.67 27.21
C SER A 147 -66.39 -21.47 28.01
N ALA A 148 -66.89 -20.43 27.30
CA ALA A 148 -68.31 -20.01 27.34
C ALA A 148 -68.68 -18.83 26.37
N VAL A 149 -69.68 -19.09 25.51
CA VAL A 149 -70.76 -18.18 25.01
C VAL A 149 -70.46 -17.00 24.05
N ALA A 150 -71.14 -17.10 22.91
CA ALA A 150 -71.32 -16.21 21.75
C ALA A 150 -71.85 -14.76 21.98
N GLY A 151 -71.58 -13.90 20.99
CA GLY A 151 -72.29 -12.64 20.69
C GLY A 151 -71.97 -12.15 19.25
N PRO A 152 -72.93 -11.57 18.47
CA PRO A 152 -72.83 -11.43 17.02
C PRO A 152 -72.19 -10.11 16.51
N PRO A 153 -71.78 -10.03 15.22
CA PRO A 153 -71.03 -8.89 14.67
C PRO A 153 -71.89 -7.83 13.94
N PRO A 154 -71.43 -6.57 13.90
CA PRO A 154 -71.68 -5.61 12.81
C PRO A 154 -70.36 -5.27 12.10
N VAL A 155 -70.17 -5.65 10.83
CA VAL A 155 -70.48 -4.82 9.63
C VAL A 155 -69.76 -3.47 9.62
N ALA A 156 -68.70 -3.38 8.81
CA ALA A 156 -68.07 -2.13 8.39
C ALA A 156 -68.85 -1.49 7.23
N PRO A 157 -68.78 -0.15 7.11
CA PRO A 157 -68.18 0.43 5.90
C PRO A 157 -67.19 1.58 6.28
N ALA A 158 -66.04 1.76 5.63
CA ALA A 158 -65.86 2.42 4.32
C ALA A 158 -66.71 3.70 4.17
N VAL A 159 -66.10 4.89 3.94
CA VAL A 159 -65.92 5.60 2.64
C VAL A 159 -64.92 6.80 2.90
N PRO A 160 -64.72 7.89 2.11
CA PRO A 160 -63.40 8.15 1.48
C PRO A 160 -62.75 9.52 1.78
N HIS A 161 -61.65 9.77 1.06
CA HIS A 161 -60.99 11.06 0.78
C HIS A 161 -61.86 12.33 0.81
N ARG A 162 -61.25 13.42 1.31
CA ARG A 162 -60.99 14.61 0.48
C ARG A 162 -59.70 15.31 0.89
#